data_AF-A0A0A2BM98-F1
#
_entry.id   AF-A0A0A2BM98-F1
#
_cell.length_a   1.000
_cell.length_b   1.000
_cell.length_c   1.000
_cell.angle_alpha   90.00
_cell.angle_beta   90.00
_cell.angle_gamma   90.00
#
_symmetry.space_group_name_H-M   'P 1'
#
loop_
_entity.id
_entity.type
_entity.pdbx_description
1 polymer ?
#
loop_
_entity_poly.entity_id
_entity_poly.type
_entity_poly.pdbx_seq_one_letter_code
_entity_poly.pdbx_strand_id
1 'polypeptide(L)' 'MLDQIAFMTWKNPIFMLVFFSVLWYLPGLIARRRRDYLIDKSKKEQQKKNIEKLYPKQ' A
#
# COMPACT_ATOMS: atom_id res chain seq x y z
N MET A 1 -30.07 -15.02 10.84
CA MET A 1 -28.99 -14.00 10.90
C MET A 1 -28.04 -14.10 9.71
N LEU A 2 -27.48 -15.28 9.40
CA LEU A 2 -26.59 -15.46 8.24
C LEU A 2 -27.25 -15.09 6.90
N ASP A 3 -28.54 -15.42 6.71
CA ASP A 3 -29.27 -15.05 5.49
C ASP A 3 -29.46 -13.54 5.33
N GLN A 4 -29.61 -12.79 6.42
CA GLN A 4 -29.73 -11.33 6.37
C GLN A 4 -28.39 -10.68 5.97
N ILE A 5 -27.28 -11.22 6.46
CA ILE A 5 -25.93 -10.79 6.08
C ILE A 5 -25.69 -11.10 4.60
N ALA A 6 -26.04 -12.31 4.15
CA ALA A 6 -25.91 -12.72 2.75
C ALA A 6 -26.77 -11.85 1.81
N PHE A 7 -27.96 -11.44 2.26
CA PHE A 7 -28.82 -10.54 1.48
C PHE A 7 -28.23 -9.13 1.36
N MET A 8 -27.66 -8.59 2.44
CA MET A 8 -27.03 -7.25 2.43
C MET A 8 -25.69 -7.20 1.68
N THR A 9 -25.00 -8.33 1.55
CA THR A 9 -23.66 -8.39 0.93
C THR A 9 -23.70 -8.97 -0.48
N TRP A 10 -24.03 -10.26 -0.63
CA TRP A 10 -23.96 -10.98 -1.90
C TRP A 10 -25.13 -10.73 -2.83
N LYS A 11 -26.34 -10.53 -2.28
CA LYS A 11 -27.54 -10.23 -3.10
C LYS A 11 -27.76 -8.74 -3.33
N ASN A 12 -26.96 -7.88 -2.72
CA ASN A 12 -27.04 -6.44 -2.91
C ASN A 12 -26.04 -5.98 -3.98
N PRO A 13 -26.50 -5.56 -5.17
CA PRO A 13 -25.63 -5.15 -6.26
C PRO A 13 -24.78 -3.91 -5.92
N ILE A 14 -25.29 -3.01 -5.06
CA ILE A 14 -24.55 -1.82 -4.63
C ILE A 14 -23.34 -2.23 -3.79
N PHE A 15 -23.52 -3.17 -2.86
CA PHE A 15 -22.42 -3.69 -2.05
C PHE A 15 -21.36 -4.34 -2.93
N MET A 16 -21.76 -5.15 -3.91
CA MET A 16 -20.83 -5.80 -4.83
C MET A 16 -20.04 -4.78 -5.66
N LEU A 17 -20.66 -3.71 -6.14
CA LEU A 17 -19.96 -2.64 -6.86
C LEU A 17 -18.90 -1.96 -5.99
N VAL A 18 -19.25 -1.62 -4.74
CA VAL A 18 -18.28 -1.06 -3.79
C VAL A 18 -17.16 -2.05 -3.53
N PHE A 19 -17.48 -3.32 -3.27
CA PHE A 19 -16.51 -4.38 -3.02
C PHE A 19 -15.52 -4.53 -4.17
N PHE A 20 -16.00 -4.61 -5.42
CA PHE A 20 -15.12 -4.72 -6.59
C PHE A 20 -14.29 -3.45 -6.81
N SER A 21 -14.87 -2.26 -6.61
CA SER A 21 -14.10 -1.01 -6.72
C SER A 21 -12.96 -0.98 -5.72
N VAL A 22 -13.20 -1.37 -4.48
CA VAL A 22 -12.21 -1.44 -3.41
C VAL A 22 -11.16 -2.49 -3.75
N LEU A 23 -11.57 -3.68 -4.17
CA LEU A 23 -10.65 -4.77 -4.54
C LEU A 23 -9.73 -4.37 -5.70
N TRP A 24 -10.24 -3.60 -6.67
CA TRP A 24 -9.45 -3.11 -7.80
C TRP A 24 -8.50 -1.97 -7.41
N TYR A 25 -8.93 -1.06 -6.53
CA TYR A 25 -8.19 0.17 -6.22
C TYR A 25 -7.17 -0.01 -5.08
N LEU A 26 -7.44 -0.90 -4.11
CA LEU A 26 -6.55 -1.13 -2.96
C LEU A 26 -5.12 -1.53 -3.37
N PRO A 27 -4.93 -2.50 -4.29
CA PRO A 27 -3.60 -2.95 -4.68
C PRO A 27 -2.74 -1.81 -5.23
N GLY A 28 -3.33 -0.93 -6.04
CA GLY A 28 -2.63 0.23 -6.59
C GLY A 28 -2.16 1.21 -5.53
N LEU A 29 -2.98 1.46 -4.50
CA LEU A 29 -2.61 2.31 -3.37
C LEU A 29 -1.48 1.69 -2.54
N ILE A 30 -1.54 0.39 -2.27
CA ILE A 30 -0.50 -0.33 -1.53
C ILE A 30 0.81 -0.33 -2.31
N ALA A 31 0.76 -0.61 -3.61
CA ALA A 31 1.93 -0.60 -4.49
C ALA A 31 2.61 0.78 -4.52
N ARG A 32 1.81 1.86 -4.61
CA ARG A 32 2.33 3.24 -4.57
C ARG A 32 3.06 3.53 -3.26
N ARG A 33 2.43 3.23 -2.11
CA ARG A 33 3.05 3.43 -0.79
C ARG A 33 4.34 2.63 -0.63
N ARG A 34 4.37 1.38 -1.08
CA ARG A 34 5.57 0.54 -1.03
C ARG A 34 6.70 1.13 -1.88
N ARG A 35 6.39 1.60 -3.09
CA ARG A 35 7.37 2.23 -3.98
C ARG A 35 7.95 3.50 -3.35
N ASP A 36 7.11 4.37 -2.80
CA ASP A 36 7.57 5.61 -2.17
C ASP A 36 8.49 5.33 -0.97
N TYR A 37 8.13 4.35 -0.15
CA TYR A 37 8.95 3.89 0.97
C TYR A 37 10.32 3.37 0.50
N LEU A 38 10.37 2.54 -0.54
CA LEU A 38 11.62 2.01 -1.07
C LEU A 38 12.52 3.11 -1.66
N ILE A 39 11.93 4.09 -2.36
CA ILE A 39 12.66 5.23 -2.91
C ILE A 39 13.26 6.07 -1.78
N ASP A 40 12.47 6.42 -0.76
CA ASP A 40 12.94 7.20 0.39
C ASP A 40 14.05 6.46 1.15
N LYS A 41 13.87 5.15 1.38
CA LYS A 41 14.90 4.31 2.01
C LYS A 41 16.20 4.31 1.21
N SER A 42 16.13 4.12 -0.12
CA SER A 42 17.32 4.12 -0.98
C SER A 42 18.04 5.47 -0.95
N LYS A 43 17.29 6.59 -0.98
CA LYS A 43 17.88 7.94 -0.87
C LYS A 43 18.62 8.12 0.45
N LYS A 44 18.02 7.71 1.57
CA LYS A 44 18.64 7.78 2.90
C LYS A 44 19.89 6.91 3.00
N GLU A 45 19.86 5.71 2.43
CA GLU A 45 21.03 4.82 2.38
C GLU A 45 22.16 5.42 1.55
N GLN A 46 21.86 6.01 0.38
CA GLN A 46 22.86 6.69 -0.44
C GLN A 46 23.44 7.92 0.27
N GLN A 47 22.59 8.72 0.92
CA GLN A 47 23.04 9.87 1.71
C GLN A 47 23.96 9.43 2.84
N LYS A 48 23.60 8.37 3.57
CA LYS A 48 24.45 7.79 4.62
C LYS A 48 25.80 7.34 4.06
N LYS A 49 25.81 6.60 2.95
CA LYS A 49 27.06 6.17 2.28
C LYS A 49 27.94 7.36 1.86
N ASN A 50 27.34 8.43 1.35
CA ASN A 50 28.08 9.63 0.97
C ASN A 50 28.68 10.34 2.19
N ILE A 51 27.95 10.43 3.29
CA ILE A 51 28.45 11.00 4.55
C ILE A 51 29.59 10.14 5.12
N GLU A 52 29.45 8.82 5.14
CA GLU A 52 30.52 7.91 5.59
C GLU A 52 31.77 8.00 4.72
N LYS A 53 31.62 8.23 3.41
CA LYS A 53 32.75 8.49 2.50
C LYS A 53 33.44 9.83 2.78
N LEU A 54 32.67 10.85 3.14
CA LEU A 54 33.19 12.20 3.45
C LEU A 54 33.86 12.26 4.83
N TYR A 55 33.34 11.49 5.81
CA TYR A 55 33.84 11.43 7.17
C TYR A 55 34.08 9.97 7.59
N PRO A 56 35.16 9.35 7.08
CA PRO A 56 35.52 8.01 7.50
C PRO A 56 35.86 8.05 8.99
N LYS A 57 35.19 7.21 9.78
CA LYS A 57 35.55 7.02 11.19
C LYS A 57 36.94 6.37 11.23
N GLN A 58 37.89 7.06 11.87
CA GLN A 58 39.19 6.51 12.24
C GLN A 58 39.02 5.39 13.27
#